data_AF-A0A354DM35-F1
#
_entry.id   AF-A0A354DM35-F1
#
_cell.length_a   1.000
_cell.length_b   1.000
_cell.length_c   1.000
_cell.angle_alpha   90.00
_cell.angle_beta   90.00
_cell.angle_gamma   90.00
#
_symmetry.space_group_name_H-M   'P 1'
#
loop_
_entity.id
_entity.type
_entity.pdbx_description
1 polymer ?
#
loop_
_entity_poly.entity_id
_entity_poly.type
_entity_poly.pdbx_seq_one_letter_code
_entity_poly.pdbx_strand_id
1 'polypeptide(L)'
;MKKRLGTSKWTMVVLFILMFGIALSGGMYRNATAEESAKFKVTVPGNSTKEVVLDINDQGLPKKLIQPGMVTISSGHGKGNLVYEGKKPAFIQFKFSNFPGKVEVRYRGPYDEKTGRILKPIKPGDSISIDFGVELPADVRKQAVVFIGEIQLMDWKTNKLIGTIPVKIINSKYETNTGATNNQNDNKESCH
;
A
#
# COMPACT_ATOMS: atom_id res chain seq x y z
N MET A 1 11.57 43.66 28.53
CA MET A 1 11.31 42.79 29.70
C MET A 1 11.06 41.36 29.22
N LYS A 2 11.99 40.42 29.45
CA LYS A 2 11.79 38.99 29.16
C LYS A 2 10.96 38.36 30.30
N LYS A 3 9.68 38.04 30.06
CA LYS A 3 8.85 37.28 31.00
C LYS A 3 9.42 35.86 31.09
N ARG A 4 10.08 35.53 32.20
CA ARG A 4 10.46 34.14 32.53
C ARG A 4 9.16 33.37 32.81
N LEU A 5 8.90 32.31 32.05
CA LEU A 5 7.85 31.35 32.41
C LEU A 5 8.23 30.71 33.76
N GLY A 6 7.46 31.00 34.79
CA GLY A 6 7.60 30.32 36.08
C GLY A 6 7.19 28.86 35.92
N THR A 7 8.13 27.95 36.16
CA THR A 7 7.89 26.51 36.19
C THR A 7 7.10 26.17 37.46
N SER A 8 5.77 26.37 37.42
CA SER A 8 4.89 25.86 38.47
C SER A 8 4.76 24.33 38.31
N LYS A 9 4.57 23.61 39.43
CA LYS A 9 4.38 22.14 39.41
C LYS A 9 3.25 21.72 38.47
N TRP A 10 2.20 22.53 38.35
CA TRP A 10 1.08 22.33 37.43
C TRP A 10 1.49 22.49 35.96
N THR A 11 2.34 23.46 35.65
CA THR A 11 2.88 23.64 34.30
C THR A 11 3.71 22.42 33.87
N MET A 12 4.45 21.81 34.81
CA MET A 12 5.18 20.56 34.56
C MET A 12 4.25 19.36 34.35
N VAL A 13 3.17 19.24 35.12
CA VAL A 13 2.19 18.14 34.93
C VAL A 13 1.49 18.25 33.58
N VAL A 14 1.09 19.47 33.17
CA VAL A 14 0.48 19.69 31.85
C VAL A 14 1.46 19.37 30.72
N LEU A 15 2.71 19.82 30.84
CA LEU A 15 3.76 19.49 29.86
C LEU A 15 4.05 17.98 29.82
N PHE A 16 4.02 17.30 30.96
CA PHE A 16 4.21 15.86 31.03
C PHE A 16 3.08 15.10 30.34
N ILE A 17 1.82 15.45 30.60
CA ILE A 17 0.66 14.85 29.92
C ILE A 17 0.70 15.13 28.41
N LEU A 18 1.08 16.35 28.01
CA LEU A 18 1.21 16.71 26.59
C LEU A 18 2.31 15.88 25.91
N MET A 19 3.49 15.77 26.53
CA MET A 19 4.60 14.96 26.04
C MET A 19 4.25 13.47 25.97
N PHE A 20 3.55 12.95 26.98
CA PHE A 20 3.08 11.57 27.01
C PHE A 20 2.04 11.30 25.92
N GLY A 21 1.11 12.25 25.70
CA GLY A 21 0.14 12.20 24.61
C GLY A 21 0.81 12.19 23.22
N ILE A 22 1.83 13.01 23.01
CA ILE A 22 2.60 13.05 21.76
C ILE A 22 3.38 11.74 21.53
N ALA A 23 4.00 11.19 22.58
CA ALA A 23 4.75 9.94 22.51
C ALA A 23 3.84 8.73 22.18
N LEU A 24 2.68 8.62 22.84
CA LEU A 24 1.72 7.53 22.60
C LEU A 24 1.06 7.64 21.21
N SER A 25 0.71 8.86 20.78
CA SER A 25 0.12 9.09 19.46
C SER A 25 1.10 8.76 18.32
N GLY A 26 2.38 9.12 18.45
CA GLY A 26 3.41 8.81 17.45
C GLY A 26 3.66 7.30 17.26
N GLY A 27 3.71 6.55 18.36
CA GLY A 27 3.94 5.10 18.34
C GLY A 27 2.77 4.31 17.75
N MET A 28 1.53 4.61 18.16
CA MET A 28 0.34 3.95 17.63
C MET A 28 0.09 4.28 16.14
N TYR A 29 0.39 5.53 15.72
CA TYR A 29 0.25 5.95 14.33
C TYR A 29 1.12 5.13 13.37
N ARG A 30 2.36 4.81 13.77
CA ARG A 30 3.29 4.04 12.92
C ARG A 30 2.87 2.57 12.78
N ASN A 31 2.28 1.99 13.81
CA ASN A 31 1.86 0.60 13.79
C ASN A 31 0.54 0.42 13.02
N ALA A 32 -0.45 1.29 13.24
CA ALA A 32 -1.71 1.26 12.50
C ALA A 32 -1.49 1.44 10.98
N THR A 33 -0.55 2.30 10.58
CA THR A 33 -0.27 2.51 9.16
C THR A 33 0.38 1.31 8.46
N ALA A 34 1.17 0.51 9.21
CA ALA A 34 1.90 -0.65 8.70
C ALA A 34 1.03 -1.91 8.56
N GLU A 35 -0.01 -2.07 9.38
CA GLU A 35 -0.94 -3.20 9.31
C GLU A 35 -1.92 -3.09 8.12
N GLU A 36 -2.22 -1.87 7.70
CA GLU A 36 -3.25 -1.56 6.68
C GLU A 36 -2.71 -1.35 5.25
N SER A 37 -1.49 -1.82 4.96
CA SER A 37 -0.92 -1.75 3.59
C SER A 37 -1.11 -3.09 2.87
N ALA A 38 -1.66 -3.09 1.65
CA ALA A 38 -1.73 -4.31 0.86
C ALA A 38 -0.33 -4.80 0.54
N LYS A 39 0.02 -6.00 1.00
CA LYS A 39 1.35 -6.60 0.83
C LYS A 39 1.42 -7.39 -0.46
N PHE A 40 2.44 -7.13 -1.27
CA PHE A 40 2.73 -7.93 -2.46
C PHE A 40 4.11 -8.57 -2.38
N LYS A 41 4.22 -9.77 -2.93
CA LYS A 41 5.48 -10.46 -3.14
C LYS A 41 5.55 -10.94 -4.58
N VAL A 42 6.62 -10.59 -5.29
CA VAL A 42 6.81 -10.94 -6.69
C VAL A 42 8.27 -11.34 -6.94
N THR A 43 8.44 -12.36 -7.77
CA THR A 43 9.76 -12.77 -8.27
C THR A 43 9.80 -12.43 -9.75
N VAL A 44 10.88 -11.78 -10.18
CA VAL A 44 11.03 -11.22 -11.52
C VAL A 44 12.38 -11.64 -12.14
N PRO A 45 12.50 -11.86 -13.47
CA PRO A 45 11.49 -11.66 -14.50
C PRO A 45 10.36 -12.69 -14.42
N GLY A 46 9.12 -12.22 -14.57
CA GLY A 46 7.91 -13.00 -14.31
C GLY A 46 6.75 -12.10 -13.87
N ASN A 47 5.54 -12.62 -13.86
CA ASN A 47 4.35 -11.90 -13.40
C ASN A 47 3.99 -12.33 -11.97
N SER A 48 3.47 -11.39 -11.18
CA SER A 48 2.80 -11.79 -9.94
C SER A 48 1.56 -12.59 -10.29
N THR A 49 1.47 -13.82 -9.79
CA THR A 49 0.27 -14.66 -9.96
C THR A 49 -0.85 -14.27 -8.99
N LYS A 50 -0.56 -13.42 -8.00
CA LYS A 50 -1.52 -12.93 -7.02
C LYS A 50 -1.83 -11.47 -7.29
N GLU A 51 -3.11 -11.18 -7.50
CA GLU A 51 -3.65 -9.83 -7.53
C GLU A 51 -3.51 -9.19 -6.16
N VAL A 52 -3.00 -7.96 -6.12
CA VAL A 52 -2.94 -7.18 -4.90
C VAL A 52 -4.30 -6.56 -4.68
N VAL A 53 -5.13 -7.22 -3.86
CA VAL A 53 -6.46 -6.73 -3.49
C VAL A 53 -6.36 -5.89 -2.23
N LEU A 54 -6.85 -4.65 -2.30
CA LEU A 54 -6.98 -3.75 -1.16
C LEU A 54 -8.43 -3.34 -0.96
N ASP A 55 -8.99 -3.60 0.22
CA ASP A 55 -10.26 -3.02 0.63
C ASP A 55 -10.03 -1.70 1.38
N ILE A 56 -10.59 -0.61 0.85
CA ILE A 56 -10.48 0.71 1.48
C ILE A 56 -11.40 0.88 2.69
N ASN A 57 -12.39 0.00 2.86
CA ASN A 57 -13.30 0.04 4.01
C ASN A 57 -12.70 -0.62 5.26
N ASP A 58 -11.75 -1.54 5.08
CA ASP A 58 -11.03 -2.24 6.15
C ASP A 58 -9.83 -1.42 6.68
N GLN A 59 -9.66 -0.19 6.22
CA GLN A 59 -8.65 0.74 6.71
C GLN A 59 -9.15 1.47 7.98
N GLY A 60 -8.32 1.47 9.02
CA GLY A 60 -8.65 2.04 10.32
C GLY A 60 -8.93 3.54 10.32
N LEU A 61 -9.74 3.94 11.29
CA LEU A 61 -10.26 5.30 11.50
C LEU A 61 -9.20 6.43 11.43
N PRO A 62 -7.95 6.27 11.90
CA PRO A 62 -6.95 7.34 11.84
C PRO A 62 -6.54 7.76 10.42
N LYS A 63 -6.43 6.83 9.45
CA LYS A 63 -6.04 7.17 8.07
C LYS A 63 -7.14 7.91 7.32
N LYS A 64 -8.38 7.52 7.56
CA LYS A 64 -9.58 8.14 6.97
C LYS A 64 -9.75 9.61 7.32
N LEU A 65 -9.22 10.02 8.49
CA LEU A 65 -9.35 11.38 9.01
C LEU A 65 -8.23 12.33 8.55
N ILE A 66 -7.00 11.85 8.38
CA ILE A 66 -5.82 12.70 8.13
C ILE A 66 -5.39 12.71 6.65
N GLN A 67 -5.60 11.62 5.91
CA GLN A 67 -5.28 11.53 4.47
C GLN A 67 -6.42 10.87 3.69
N PRO A 68 -7.59 11.53 3.56
CA PRO A 68 -8.73 10.97 2.86
C PRO A 68 -8.39 10.73 1.39
N GLY A 69 -8.26 9.46 0.99
CA GLY A 69 -8.06 9.07 -0.40
C GLY A 69 -6.66 8.65 -0.79
N MET A 70 -5.71 8.53 0.14
CA MET A 70 -4.43 7.91 -0.15
C MET A 70 -4.41 6.47 0.32
N VAL A 71 -4.04 5.55 -0.57
CA VAL A 71 -3.86 4.14 -0.25
C VAL A 71 -2.43 3.71 -0.49
N THR A 72 -1.92 2.80 0.36
CA THR A 72 -0.54 2.32 0.26
C THR A 72 -0.52 0.86 -0.16
N ILE A 73 0.19 0.59 -1.25
CA ILE A 73 0.54 -0.74 -1.74
C ILE A 73 2.00 -0.97 -1.38
N SER A 74 2.28 -1.91 -0.50
CA SER A 74 3.62 -2.13 0.04
C SER A 74 4.14 -3.48 -0.41
N SER A 75 5.41 -3.56 -0.77
CA SER A 75 6.08 -4.87 -0.85
C SER A 75 6.30 -5.48 0.55
N GLY A 76 6.16 -4.69 1.62
CA GLY A 76 6.45 -5.07 2.99
C GLY A 76 7.88 -4.75 3.41
N HIS A 77 8.13 -4.88 4.72
CA HIS A 77 9.42 -4.64 5.33
C HIS A 77 10.25 -5.94 5.34
N GLY A 78 11.43 -5.94 4.72
CA GLY A 78 12.38 -7.05 4.76
C GLY A 78 12.95 -7.45 3.39
N LYS A 79 13.85 -8.43 3.42
CA LYS A 79 14.39 -9.06 2.20
C LYS A 79 13.37 -10.07 1.66
N GLY A 80 13.31 -10.22 0.34
CA GLY A 80 12.52 -11.28 -0.30
C GLY A 80 11.13 -10.90 -0.80
N ASN A 81 10.79 -9.61 -0.91
CA ASN A 81 9.46 -9.17 -1.32
C ASN A 81 9.35 -8.92 -2.83
N LEU A 82 10.24 -8.11 -3.40
CA LEU A 82 10.45 -8.05 -4.85
C LEU A 82 11.84 -8.59 -5.13
N VAL A 83 11.92 -9.85 -5.59
CA VAL A 83 13.19 -10.56 -5.81
C VAL A 83 13.48 -10.61 -7.30
N TYR A 84 14.71 -10.26 -7.68
CA TYR A 84 15.15 -10.38 -9.07
C TYR A 84 15.99 -11.64 -9.29
N GLU A 85 15.48 -12.60 -10.04
CA GLU A 85 16.13 -13.88 -10.40
C GLU A 85 16.52 -13.94 -11.89
N GLY A 86 16.64 -12.79 -12.55
CA GLY A 86 17.11 -12.76 -13.94
C GLY A 86 18.56 -13.24 -14.08
N LYS A 87 18.98 -13.55 -15.31
CA LYS A 87 20.35 -14.05 -15.58
C LYS A 87 21.43 -12.96 -15.58
N LYS A 88 21.05 -11.69 -15.74
CA LYS A 88 21.95 -10.53 -15.86
C LYS A 88 21.40 -9.39 -15.02
N PRO A 89 22.22 -8.45 -14.51
CA PRO A 89 21.71 -7.27 -13.82
C PRO A 89 20.72 -6.49 -14.69
N ALA A 90 19.65 -5.98 -14.07
CA ALA A 90 18.61 -5.21 -14.75
C ALA A 90 18.51 -3.78 -14.22
N PHE A 91 17.98 -2.90 -15.06
CA PHE A 91 17.81 -1.48 -14.78
C PHE A 91 16.33 -1.13 -14.61
N ILE A 92 15.81 -1.17 -13.39
CA ILE A 92 14.37 -1.09 -13.13
C ILE A 92 13.79 0.31 -13.35
N GLN A 93 12.71 0.38 -14.10
CA GLN A 93 11.79 1.50 -14.20
C GLN A 93 10.37 1.04 -13.89
N PHE A 94 9.65 1.79 -13.06
CA PHE A 94 8.24 1.55 -12.78
C PHE A 94 7.38 2.35 -13.76
N LYS A 95 6.37 1.69 -14.34
CA LYS A 95 5.30 2.31 -15.10
C LYS A 95 3.96 1.89 -14.50
N PHE A 96 3.03 2.83 -14.46
CA PHE A 96 1.71 2.64 -13.85
C PHE A 96 0.66 2.73 -14.95
N SER A 97 -0.17 1.70 -15.07
CA SER A 97 -1.25 1.64 -16.06
C SER A 97 -2.60 1.59 -15.37
N ASN A 98 -3.57 2.38 -15.86
CA ASN A 98 -4.94 2.48 -15.36
C ASN A 98 -5.06 2.87 -13.86
N PHE A 99 -4.14 3.71 -13.37
CA PHE A 99 -4.26 4.29 -12.03
C PHE A 99 -5.14 5.54 -12.07
N PRO A 100 -6.10 5.69 -11.13
CA PRO A 100 -7.09 6.77 -11.17
C PRO A 100 -6.53 8.14 -10.76
N GLY A 101 -5.30 8.19 -10.23
CA GLY A 101 -4.68 9.40 -9.72
C GLY A 101 -3.16 9.29 -9.68
N LYS A 102 -2.53 10.26 -9.02
CA LYS A 102 -1.09 10.31 -8.87
C LYS A 102 -0.59 9.08 -8.09
N VAL A 103 0.54 8.52 -8.54
CA VAL A 103 1.24 7.46 -7.82
C VAL A 103 2.57 8.00 -7.30
N GLU A 104 2.76 7.89 -5.99
CA GLU A 104 3.98 8.26 -5.29
C GLU A 104 4.80 7.02 -4.98
N VAL A 105 6.07 7.02 -5.36
CA VAL A 105 6.95 5.87 -5.18
C VAL A 105 7.89 6.15 -4.02
N ARG A 106 7.82 5.32 -2.98
CA ARG A 106 8.69 5.39 -1.81
C ARG A 106 9.68 4.25 -1.85
N TYR A 107 10.90 4.58 -2.27
CA TYR A 107 12.04 3.66 -2.33
C TYR A 107 13.21 4.23 -1.53
N ARG A 108 13.88 3.39 -0.74
CA ARG A 108 14.99 3.83 0.14
C ARG A 108 16.32 4.04 -0.57
N GLY A 109 16.46 3.57 -1.82
CA GLY A 109 17.68 3.73 -2.61
C GLY A 109 17.61 4.92 -3.58
N PRO A 110 18.66 5.13 -4.39
CA PRO A 110 18.70 6.22 -5.36
C PRO A 110 17.66 5.99 -6.47
N TYR A 111 16.73 6.93 -6.58
CA TYR A 111 15.56 6.88 -7.46
C TYR A 111 15.32 8.25 -8.09
N ASP A 112 14.97 8.25 -9.37
CA ASP A 112 14.53 9.44 -10.10
C ASP A 112 13.00 9.41 -10.24
N GLU A 113 12.33 10.28 -9.48
CA GLU A 113 10.87 10.39 -9.44
C GLU A 113 10.27 10.83 -10.77
N LYS A 114 10.98 11.64 -11.57
CA LYS A 114 10.46 12.15 -12.84
C LYS A 114 10.36 11.05 -13.88
N THR A 115 11.32 10.13 -13.88
CA THR A 115 11.41 9.07 -14.88
C THR A 115 10.93 7.73 -14.35
N GLY A 116 10.70 7.58 -13.05
CA GLY A 116 10.29 6.32 -12.45
C GLY A 116 11.43 5.30 -12.32
N ARG A 117 12.70 5.74 -12.33
CA ARG A 117 13.87 4.86 -12.48
C ARG A 117 14.62 4.64 -11.18
N ILE A 118 14.93 3.39 -10.87
CA ILE A 118 15.98 3.07 -9.91
C ILE A 118 17.34 3.28 -10.59
N LEU A 119 18.20 4.08 -9.96
CA LEU A 119 19.47 4.51 -10.56
C LEU A 119 20.57 3.45 -10.45
N LYS A 120 20.45 2.53 -9.49
CA LYS A 120 21.35 1.39 -9.33
C LYS A 120 20.77 0.15 -10.00
N PRO A 121 21.58 -0.66 -10.71
CA PRO A 121 21.11 -1.92 -11.25
C PRO A 121 20.78 -2.89 -10.11
N ILE A 122 19.76 -3.72 -10.34
CA ILE A 122 19.42 -4.85 -9.48
C ILE A 122 20.13 -6.10 -10.00
N LYS A 123 20.85 -6.81 -9.14
CA LYS A 123 21.58 -8.03 -9.51
C LYS A 123 20.70 -9.27 -9.30
N PRO A 124 21.02 -10.39 -9.98
CA PRO A 124 20.39 -11.67 -9.67
C PRO A 124 20.51 -12.01 -8.17
N GLY A 125 19.41 -12.39 -7.54
CA GLY A 125 19.27 -12.65 -6.11
C GLY A 125 18.97 -11.42 -5.25
N ASP A 126 19.07 -10.20 -5.77
CA ASP A 126 18.77 -9.00 -5.00
C ASP A 126 17.27 -8.87 -4.73
N SER A 127 16.95 -8.28 -3.58
CA SER A 127 15.57 -7.93 -3.23
C SER A 127 15.42 -6.44 -2.98
N ILE A 128 14.34 -5.84 -3.49
CA ILE A 128 13.97 -4.46 -3.18
C ILE A 128 12.72 -4.40 -2.31
N SER A 129 12.71 -3.40 -1.43
CA SER A 129 11.53 -3.00 -0.65
C SER A 129 11.11 -1.61 -1.14
N ILE A 130 9.85 -1.54 -1.57
CA ILE A 130 9.22 -0.39 -2.19
C ILE A 130 7.76 -0.30 -1.77
N ASP A 131 7.29 0.93 -1.60
CA ASP A 131 5.88 1.25 -1.37
C ASP A 131 5.38 2.21 -2.42
N PHE A 132 4.12 2.04 -2.83
CA PHE A 132 3.41 2.91 -3.75
C PHE A 132 2.25 3.55 -3.00
N GLY A 133 2.25 4.88 -2.90
CA GLY A 133 1.11 5.68 -2.47
C GLY A 133 0.25 6.01 -3.67
N VAL A 134 -1.02 5.63 -3.67
CA VAL A 134 -1.95 5.89 -4.77
C VAL A 134 -3.01 6.86 -4.29
N GLU A 135 -3.18 7.95 -5.03
CA GLU A 135 -4.29 8.87 -4.84
C GLU A 135 -5.57 8.31 -5.48
N LEU A 136 -6.63 8.25 -4.69
CA LEU A 136 -7.97 7.83 -5.09
C LEU A 136 -8.90 9.05 -5.08
N PRO A 137 -9.29 9.58 -6.25
CA PRO A 137 -10.29 10.63 -6.37
C PRO A 137 -11.60 10.32 -5.64
N ALA A 138 -12.31 11.36 -5.18
CA ALA A 138 -13.48 11.18 -4.30
C ALA A 138 -14.67 10.47 -4.96
N ASP A 139 -14.78 10.58 -6.27
CA ASP A 139 -15.78 9.97 -7.14
C ASP A 139 -15.57 8.46 -7.31
N VAL A 140 -14.32 8.00 -7.46
CA VAL A 140 -14.02 6.56 -7.62
C VAL A 140 -14.16 5.79 -6.31
N ARG A 141 -13.98 6.44 -5.16
CA ARG A 141 -14.06 5.80 -3.83
C ARG A 141 -15.46 5.31 -3.46
N LYS A 142 -16.51 5.73 -4.16
CA LYS A 142 -17.92 5.36 -3.87
C LYS A 142 -18.42 4.18 -4.70
N GLN A 143 -17.52 3.33 -5.17
CA GLN A 143 -17.82 2.19 -6.04
C GLN A 143 -17.33 0.89 -5.40
N ALA A 144 -18.03 -0.22 -5.64
CA ALA A 144 -17.64 -1.55 -5.12
C ALA A 144 -16.24 -1.95 -5.61
N VAL A 145 -15.99 -1.78 -6.91
CA VAL A 145 -14.66 -1.85 -7.50
C VAL A 145 -14.18 -0.43 -7.72
N VAL A 146 -13.16 -0.01 -6.98
CA VAL A 146 -12.64 1.36 -7.02
C VAL A 146 -11.72 1.54 -8.22
N PHE A 147 -10.80 0.60 -8.48
CA PHE A 147 -10.07 0.51 -9.74
C PHE A 147 -9.39 -0.85 -9.93
N ILE A 148 -9.00 -1.14 -11.18
CA ILE A 148 -8.13 -2.25 -11.57
C ILE A 148 -7.01 -1.68 -12.45
N GLY A 149 -5.75 -1.96 -12.10
CA GLY A 149 -4.59 -1.43 -12.79
C GLY A 149 -3.36 -2.31 -12.64
N GLU A 150 -2.24 -1.86 -13.21
CA GLU A 150 -1.02 -2.65 -13.26
C GLU A 150 0.22 -1.80 -12.99
N ILE A 151 1.13 -2.33 -12.16
CA ILE A 151 2.48 -1.81 -12.00
C ILE A 151 3.41 -2.66 -12.86
N GLN A 152 3.99 -2.04 -13.88
CA GLN A 152 4.91 -2.67 -14.81
C GLN A 152 6.35 -2.34 -14.42
N LEU A 153 7.18 -3.37 -14.35
CA LEU A 153 8.62 -3.27 -14.13
C LEU A 153 9.30 -3.43 -15.49
N MET A 154 9.97 -2.38 -15.95
CA MET A 154 10.68 -2.35 -17.22
C MET A 154 12.19 -2.30 -16.98
N ASP A 155 12.97 -2.94 -17.84
CA ASP A 155 14.39 -2.63 -17.98
C ASP A 155 14.52 -1.36 -18.83
N TRP A 156 14.92 -0.23 -18.25
CA TRP A 156 14.97 1.04 -18.98
C TRP A 156 16.14 1.13 -19.96
N LYS A 157 17.15 0.27 -19.87
CA LYS A 157 18.23 0.22 -20.87
C LYS A 157 17.82 -0.56 -22.11
N THR A 158 17.12 -1.67 -21.92
CA THR A 158 16.70 -2.52 -23.06
C THR A 158 15.25 -2.31 -23.48
N ASN A 159 14.50 -1.48 -22.75
CA ASN A 159 13.06 -1.26 -22.88
C ASN A 159 12.23 -2.57 -22.86
N LYS A 160 12.68 -3.57 -22.08
CA LYS A 160 12.01 -4.87 -21.98
C LYS A 160 11.15 -4.94 -20.75
N LEU A 161 9.96 -5.52 -20.85
CA LEU A 161 9.14 -5.84 -19.68
C LEU A 161 9.84 -6.93 -18.87
N ILE A 162 10.08 -6.65 -17.60
CA ILE A 162 10.64 -7.57 -16.63
C ILE A 162 9.51 -8.30 -15.92
N GLY A 163 8.44 -7.59 -15.55
CA GLY A 163 7.30 -8.20 -14.88
C GLY A 163 6.16 -7.23 -14.61
N THR A 164 5.01 -7.78 -14.25
CA THR A 164 3.79 -7.02 -13.95
C THR A 164 3.22 -7.42 -12.59
N ILE A 165 2.73 -6.43 -11.85
CA ILE A 165 2.02 -6.59 -10.59
C ILE A 165 0.59 -6.06 -10.81
N PRO A 166 -0.42 -6.95 -10.90
CA PRO A 166 -1.81 -6.53 -10.99
C PRO A 166 -2.30 -6.01 -9.64
N VAL A 167 -3.02 -4.88 -9.68
CA VAL A 167 -3.54 -4.17 -8.51
C VAL A 167 -5.05 -3.99 -8.68
N LYS A 168 -5.80 -4.38 -7.65
CA LYS A 168 -7.24 -4.15 -7.56
C LYS A 168 -7.58 -3.52 -6.23
N ILE A 169 -8.35 -2.45 -6.28
CA ILE A 169 -8.84 -1.79 -5.09
C ILE A 169 -10.36 -1.89 -5.09
N ILE A 170 -10.90 -2.35 -3.97
CA ILE A 170 -12.32 -2.52 -3.72
C ILE A 170 -12.77 -1.67 -2.54
N ASN A 171 -14.07 -1.47 -2.42
CA ASN A 171 -14.70 -0.86 -1.26
C ASN A 171 -15.90 -1.71 -0.85
N SER A 172 -15.71 -2.58 0.15
CA SER A 172 -16.77 -3.49 0.61
C SER A 172 -18.02 -2.78 1.13
N LYS A 173 -17.93 -1.49 1.51
CA LYS A 173 -19.10 -0.69 1.88
C LYS A 173 -20.14 -0.60 0.74
N TYR A 174 -19.68 -0.66 -0.50
CA TYR A 174 -20.53 -0.51 -1.68
C TYR A 174 -20.70 -1.82 -2.45
N GLU A 175 -20.17 -2.95 -1.95
CA GLU A 175 -20.52 -4.26 -2.49
C GLU A 175 -22.00 -4.54 -2.22
N THR A 176 -22.81 -4.46 -3.28
CA THR A 176 -24.17 -4.99 -3.22
C THR A 176 -24.08 -6.50 -3.04
N ASN A 177 -24.73 -7.03 -1.99
CA ASN A 177 -25.03 -8.46 -1.84
C ASN A 177 -25.76 -8.96 -3.09
N THR A 178 -25.01 -9.32 -4.13
CA THR A 178 -25.51 -9.88 -5.38
C THR A 178 -24.99 -11.31 -5.48
N GLY A 179 -25.18 -12.08 -4.40
CA GLY A 179 -24.69 -13.45 -4.25
C GLY A 179 -25.31 -14.25 -3.11
N ALA A 180 -26.37 -13.77 -2.46
CA ALA A 180 -27.18 -14.58 -1.56
C ALA A 180 -28.48 -15.00 -2.27
N THR A 181 -28.36 -15.84 -3.29
CA THR A 181 -29.49 -16.62 -3.81
C THR A 181 -29.36 -18.03 -3.26
N ASN A 182 -30.00 -18.23 -2.11
CA ASN A 182 -30.59 -19.47 -1.61
C ASN A 182 -30.16 -20.78 -2.30
N ASN A 183 -29.11 -21.44 -1.78
CA ASN A 183 -29.11 -22.89 -1.74
C ASN A 183 -29.79 -23.30 -0.43
N GLN A 184 -31.11 -23.24 -0.47
CA GLN A 184 -31.96 -23.82 0.57
C GLN A 184 -31.80 -25.33 0.47
N ASN A 185 -31.30 -25.92 1.56
CA ASN A 185 -31.36 -27.34 1.83
C ASN A 185 -32.75 -27.90 1.49
N ASP A 186 -32.82 -28.77 0.48
CA ASP A 186 -33.82 -29.84 0.44
C ASP A 186 -33.07 -31.16 0.55
N ASN A 187 -32.61 -31.44 1.77
CA ASN A 187 -32.39 -32.80 2.23
C ASN A 187 -33.66 -33.20 2.98
N LYS A 188 -34.62 -33.78 2.25
CA LYS A 188 -35.67 -34.60 2.86
C LYS A 188 -35.41 -36.04 2.46
N GLU A 189 -34.78 -36.76 3.38
CA GLU A 189 -35.06 -38.17 3.58
C GLU A 189 -36.58 -38.37 3.68
N SER A 190 -37.09 -39.33 2.91
CA SER A 190 -38.26 -40.10 3.32
C SER A 190 -37.98 -41.55 2.96
N CYS A 191 -37.75 -42.35 4.00
CA CYS A 191 -38.05 -43.77 3.98
C CYS A 191 -39.53 -43.96 3.61
N HIS A 192 -39.80 -44.80 2.61
CA HIS A 192 -40.64 -45.99 2.69
C HIS A 192 -40.62 -46.73 1.35
#